data_AF-A0A7C7AF13-F1
#
_entry.id   AF-A0A7C7AF13-F1
#
_cell.length_a   1.000
_cell.length_b   1.000
_cell.length_c   1.000
_cell.angle_alpha   90.00
_cell.angle_beta   90.00
_cell.angle_gamma   90.00
#
_symmetry.space_group_name_H-M   'P 1'
#
loop_
_entity.id
_entity.type
_entity.pdbx_description
1 polymer ?
#
loop_
_entity_poly.entity_id
_entity_poly.type
_entity_poly.pdbx_seq_one_letter_code
_entity_poly.pdbx_strand_id
1 'polypeptide(L)'
;MDVLRYVVSKLLNVYKPKAVIDALYRNDGTFIGELKNFAIDQIKKNKGLAHKEAENRAFNELTIFLSDYNQKYTVDWNYITPFIGFQKYLDEIKITDYVLYIDKEGEGSTINCARYVGLNDVLEVESVESTGIRIADMFTGIISKLIKAIDNDLDYKSPEDSLKYTILSLGWFNLDEETFLLYKKLGEVFFEQHQAHFKSFVGNYSDTFIYFIAFLRYIHEIKTYCEYVNTEKTEHQNQVNNHALGNLQHHSDRMTMKMPIKKIEDDDKDYYFNMKGAKTYRDHRRHDMLKIPPSIKKGAGIVYDVLSVGSFGVMEQPCITILENNNPVVYLLPMELLDWTICCVGLAMKGTDLFPSKVVFHNLKRKYYVDVL
;
A
#
# COMPACT_ATOMS: atom_id res chain seq x y z
N MET A 1 -5.14 1.99 3.75
CA MET A 1 -3.91 1.72 2.97
C MET A 1 -4.13 2.38 1.64
N ASP A 2 -3.30 3.37 1.32
CA ASP A 2 -3.59 4.39 0.32
C ASP A 2 -3.15 3.91 -1.07
N VAL A 3 -4.13 3.58 -1.92
CA VAL A 3 -3.94 3.12 -3.32
C VAL A 3 -3.10 4.13 -4.09
N LEU A 4 -3.29 5.42 -3.82
CA LEU A 4 -2.52 6.50 -4.43
C LEU A 4 -1.03 6.34 -4.11
N ARG A 5 -0.69 6.18 -2.83
CA ARG A 5 0.71 5.99 -2.41
C ARG A 5 1.31 4.74 -3.04
N TYR A 6 0.55 3.65 -3.12
CA TYR A 6 1.01 2.44 -3.79
C TYR A 6 1.36 2.68 -5.26
N VAL A 7 0.42 3.25 -6.04
CA VAL A 7 0.62 3.52 -7.47
C VAL A 7 1.78 4.49 -7.69
N VAL A 8 1.86 5.57 -6.90
CA VAL A 8 2.98 6.53 -6.98
C VAL A 8 4.31 5.86 -6.64
N SER A 9 4.37 5.04 -5.59
CA SER A 9 5.59 4.28 -5.27
C SER A 9 6.01 3.35 -6.41
N LYS A 10 5.07 2.64 -7.06
CA LYS A 10 5.39 1.76 -8.21
C LYS A 10 5.89 2.55 -9.42
N LEU A 11 5.22 3.66 -9.74
CA LEU A 11 5.62 4.55 -10.82
C LEU A 11 7.06 5.05 -10.62
N LEU A 12 7.35 5.56 -9.42
CA LEU A 12 8.69 6.07 -9.08
C LEU A 12 9.75 4.97 -9.11
N ASN A 13 9.42 3.77 -8.61
CA ASN A 13 10.36 2.63 -8.59
C ASN A 13 10.70 2.13 -10.00
N VAL A 14 9.68 1.92 -10.83
CA VAL A 14 9.83 1.31 -12.15
C VAL A 14 10.44 2.27 -13.15
N TYR A 15 9.97 3.52 -13.18
CA TYR A 15 10.33 4.47 -14.24
C TYR A 15 11.40 5.46 -13.83
N LYS A 16 11.64 5.63 -12.52
CA LYS A 16 12.57 6.60 -11.93
C LYS A 16 12.57 7.95 -12.68
N PRO A 17 11.40 8.58 -12.91
CA PRO A 17 11.30 9.70 -13.84
C PRO A 17 12.01 10.93 -13.26
N LYS A 18 13.09 11.33 -13.93
CA LYS A 18 14.00 12.39 -13.46
C LYS A 18 13.26 13.67 -13.08
N ALA A 19 12.33 14.15 -13.91
CA ALA A 19 11.59 15.38 -13.64
C ALA A 19 10.78 15.31 -12.33
N VAL A 20 10.15 14.16 -12.04
CA VAL A 20 9.37 13.93 -10.83
C VAL A 20 10.28 13.81 -9.61
N ILE A 21 11.40 13.08 -9.74
CA ILE A 21 12.40 12.94 -8.67
C ILE A 21 13.02 14.29 -8.33
N ASP A 22 13.45 15.05 -9.34
CA ASP A 22 14.02 16.39 -9.14
C ASP A 22 12.99 17.32 -8.48
N ALA A 23 11.71 17.25 -8.88
CA ALA A 23 10.64 18.03 -8.25
C ALA A 23 10.40 17.65 -6.78
N LEU A 24 10.53 16.36 -6.44
CA LEU A 24 10.46 15.89 -5.05
C LEU A 24 11.56 16.51 -4.18
N TYR A 25 12.80 16.56 -4.69
CA TYR A 25 13.93 17.15 -3.96
C TYR A 25 13.88 18.68 -3.90
N ARG A 26 13.45 19.36 -4.97
CA ARG A 26 13.29 20.82 -4.96
C ARG A 26 12.24 21.27 -3.95
N ASN A 27 11.20 20.46 -3.73
CA ASN A 27 10.09 20.75 -2.82
C ASN A 27 9.47 22.16 -3.03
N ASP A 28 9.36 22.56 -4.29
CA ASP A 28 8.86 23.85 -4.76
C ASP A 28 7.35 23.82 -5.13
N GLY A 29 6.69 22.69 -4.88
CA GLY A 29 5.28 22.44 -5.22
C GLY A 29 5.05 21.88 -6.62
N THR A 30 6.09 21.70 -7.45
CA THR A 30 5.96 21.17 -8.83
C THR A 30 5.74 19.65 -8.90
N PHE A 31 6.00 18.93 -7.80
CA PHE A 31 5.94 17.47 -7.75
C PHE A 31 4.64 16.86 -8.31
N ILE A 32 3.48 17.41 -7.92
CA ILE A 32 2.17 16.90 -8.33
C ILE A 32 1.95 17.08 -9.84
N GLY A 33 2.36 18.23 -10.38
CA GLY A 33 2.27 18.53 -11.81
C GLY A 33 3.16 17.59 -12.64
N GLU A 34 4.42 17.42 -12.23
CA GLU A 34 5.38 16.53 -12.91
C GLU A 34 4.90 15.07 -12.88
N LEU A 35 4.39 14.60 -11.73
CA LEU A 35 3.86 13.26 -11.57
C LEU A 35 2.64 13.02 -12.50
N LYS A 36 1.74 14.00 -12.59
CA LYS A 36 0.57 13.93 -13.47
C LYS A 36 0.97 13.92 -14.95
N ASN A 37 1.89 14.79 -15.35
CA ASN A 37 2.39 14.86 -16.72
C ASN A 37 3.04 13.53 -17.13
N PHE A 38 3.89 12.97 -16.26
CA PHE A 38 4.50 11.67 -16.49
C PHE A 38 3.44 10.57 -16.71
N ALA A 39 2.44 10.48 -15.84
CA ALA A 39 1.38 9.48 -15.95
C ALA A 39 0.62 9.58 -17.29
N ILE A 40 0.25 10.81 -17.70
CA ILE A 40 -0.44 11.06 -18.98
C ILE A 40 0.42 10.63 -20.17
N ASP A 41 1.70 10.98 -20.17
CA ASP A 41 2.60 10.64 -21.28
C ASP A 41 2.90 9.14 -21.34
N GLN A 42 3.02 8.48 -20.19
CA GLN A 42 3.21 7.04 -20.15
C GLN A 42 1.98 6.27 -20.65
N ILE A 43 0.75 6.73 -20.34
CA ILE A 43 -0.48 6.16 -20.93
C ILE A 43 -0.46 6.23 -22.46
N LYS A 44 0.00 7.35 -23.04
CA LYS A 44 0.11 7.50 -24.51
C LYS A 44 1.11 6.50 -25.10
N LYS A 45 2.27 6.31 -24.44
CA LYS A 45 3.31 5.36 -24.87
C LYS A 45 2.84 3.91 -24.78
N ASN A 46 2.06 3.58 -23.76
CA ASN A 46 1.52 2.24 -23.53
C ASN A 46 0.37 1.84 -24.49
N LYS A 47 -0.05 2.74 -25.40
CA LYS A 47 -1.21 2.51 -26.26
C LYS A 47 -0.99 1.28 -27.16
N GLY A 48 -1.93 0.33 -27.09
CA GLY A 48 -1.89 -0.91 -27.87
C GLY A 48 -1.11 -2.06 -27.21
N LEU A 49 -0.53 -1.86 -26.01
CA LEU A 49 0.16 -2.90 -25.27
C LEU A 49 -0.78 -3.55 -24.25
N ALA A 50 -1.24 -4.77 -24.54
CA ALA A 50 -2.17 -5.50 -23.67
C ALA A 50 -1.64 -5.68 -22.24
N HIS A 51 -0.35 -5.95 -22.07
CA HIS A 51 0.27 -6.15 -20.75
C HIS A 51 0.39 -4.84 -19.92
N LYS A 52 0.08 -3.67 -20.49
CA LYS A 52 0.08 -2.38 -19.80
C LYS A 52 -1.33 -1.87 -19.45
N GLU A 53 -2.39 -2.62 -19.73
CA GLU A 53 -3.76 -2.15 -19.44
C GLU A 53 -4.01 -1.87 -17.95
N ALA A 54 -3.50 -2.72 -17.06
CA ALA A 54 -3.64 -2.52 -15.61
C ALA A 54 -2.91 -1.25 -15.14
N GLU A 55 -1.70 -1.01 -15.68
CA GLU A 55 -0.93 0.20 -15.41
C GLU A 55 -1.65 1.45 -15.94
N ASN A 56 -2.18 1.40 -17.16
CA ASN A 56 -2.95 2.50 -17.75
C ASN A 56 -4.19 2.84 -16.92
N ARG A 57 -4.91 1.83 -16.39
CA ARG A 57 -6.03 2.07 -15.48
C ARG A 57 -5.57 2.79 -14.21
N ALA A 58 -4.50 2.30 -13.57
CA ALA A 58 -3.94 2.91 -12.37
C ALA A 58 -3.46 4.35 -12.61
N PHE A 59 -2.84 4.63 -13.76
CA PHE A 59 -2.40 5.98 -14.12
C PHE A 59 -3.58 6.91 -14.44
N ASN A 60 -4.64 6.42 -15.08
CA ASN A 60 -5.85 7.22 -15.27
C ASN A 60 -6.46 7.61 -13.92
N GLU A 61 -6.61 6.65 -13.00
CA GLU A 61 -7.09 6.91 -11.64
C GLU A 61 -6.19 7.91 -10.89
N LEU A 62 -4.86 7.73 -10.97
CA LEU A 62 -3.87 8.66 -10.43
C LEU A 62 -4.09 10.08 -10.96
N THR A 63 -4.28 10.26 -12.27
CA THR A 63 -4.48 11.60 -12.85
C THR A 63 -5.78 12.27 -12.40
N ILE A 64 -6.81 11.48 -12.08
CA ILE A 64 -8.06 11.97 -11.49
C ILE A 64 -7.80 12.42 -10.05
N PHE A 65 -7.14 11.60 -9.23
CA PHE A 65 -6.84 11.98 -7.85
C PHE A 65 -5.96 13.23 -7.74
N LEU A 66 -4.97 13.36 -8.63
CA LEU A 66 -4.06 14.50 -8.63
C LEU A 66 -4.70 15.80 -9.15
N SER A 67 -5.89 15.77 -9.79
CA SER A 67 -6.51 17.03 -10.25
C SER A 67 -6.96 17.93 -9.11
N ASP A 68 -7.24 17.35 -7.95
CA ASP A 68 -7.85 18.06 -6.81
C ASP A 68 -6.86 18.20 -5.64
N TYR A 69 -5.60 17.80 -5.84
CA TYR A 69 -4.58 17.75 -4.79
C TYR A 69 -3.75 19.05 -4.73
N ASN A 70 -4.00 19.88 -3.72
CA ASN A 70 -3.35 21.19 -3.55
C ASN A 70 -2.44 21.28 -2.31
N GLN A 71 -2.11 20.15 -1.65
CA GLN A 71 -1.29 20.18 -0.44
C GLN A 71 0.21 20.17 -0.74
N LYS A 72 0.96 20.99 -0.01
CA LYS A 72 2.42 20.95 0.00
C LYS A 72 2.88 19.68 0.71
N TYR A 73 3.70 18.87 0.03
CA TYR A 73 4.26 17.64 0.59
C TYR A 73 5.72 17.88 0.98
N THR A 74 6.07 17.59 2.23
CA THR A 74 7.46 17.68 2.71
C THR A 74 7.99 16.27 2.92
N VAL A 75 9.15 15.96 2.33
CA VAL A 75 9.86 14.72 2.61
C VAL A 75 10.58 14.87 3.94
N ASP A 76 10.18 14.07 4.94
CA ASP A 76 10.90 13.93 6.21
C ASP A 76 11.38 12.49 6.34
N TRP A 77 12.71 12.29 6.30
CA TRP A 77 13.32 10.98 6.43
C TRP A 77 13.54 10.68 7.90
N ASN A 78 12.95 9.60 8.41
CA ASN A 78 13.17 9.14 9.78
C ASN A 78 13.18 7.61 9.87
N TYR A 79 13.67 7.12 11.01
CA TYR A 79 13.83 5.70 11.30
C TYR A 79 12.62 5.08 12.03
N ILE A 80 11.46 5.74 12.05
CA ILE A 80 10.29 5.27 12.80
C ILE A 80 9.78 3.93 12.24
N THR A 81 9.80 3.77 10.91
CA THR A 81 9.23 2.58 10.24
C THR A 81 9.88 1.26 10.67
N PRO A 82 11.22 1.12 10.69
CA PRO A 82 11.89 -0.05 11.26
C PRO A 82 11.43 -0.39 12.68
N PHE A 83 11.31 0.60 13.57
CA PHE A 83 10.91 0.37 14.97
C PHE A 83 9.45 -0.03 15.13
N ILE A 84 8.54 0.48 14.29
CA ILE A 84 7.15 -0.03 14.23
C ILE A 84 7.15 -1.53 13.89
N GLY A 85 7.95 -1.94 12.91
CA GLY A 85 8.09 -3.35 12.54
C GLY A 85 8.64 -4.20 13.69
N PHE A 86 9.68 -3.69 14.35
CA PHE A 86 10.29 -4.37 15.49
C PHE A 86 9.33 -4.51 16.68
N GLN A 87 8.57 -3.47 17.03
CA GLN A 87 7.55 -3.56 18.08
C GLN A 87 6.51 -4.64 17.77
N LYS A 88 6.02 -4.70 16.52
CA LYS A 88 5.07 -5.73 16.09
C LYS A 88 5.64 -7.13 16.19
N TYR A 89 6.93 -7.29 15.90
CA TYR A 89 7.63 -8.55 16.09
C TYR A 89 7.67 -8.94 17.58
N LEU A 90 8.10 -8.04 18.47
CA LEU A 90 8.11 -8.28 19.91
C LEU A 90 6.73 -8.68 20.44
N ASP A 91 5.68 -7.98 20.02
CA ASP A 91 4.29 -8.27 20.40
C ASP A 91 3.86 -9.68 19.95
N GLU A 92 4.20 -10.07 18.72
CA GLU A 92 3.85 -11.36 18.14
C GLU A 92 4.49 -12.51 18.91
N ILE A 93 5.79 -12.39 19.23
CA ILE A 93 6.54 -13.44 19.94
C ILE A 93 6.49 -13.29 21.47
N LYS A 94 5.74 -12.29 21.97
CA LYS A 94 5.51 -12.01 23.39
C LYS A 94 6.78 -11.74 24.20
N ILE A 95 7.75 -11.04 23.60
CA ILE A 95 8.92 -10.53 24.34
C ILE A 95 8.53 -9.19 24.97
N THR A 96 8.55 -9.15 26.30
CA THR A 96 8.27 -7.94 27.09
C THR A 96 9.47 -7.46 27.90
N ASP A 97 10.48 -8.31 28.07
CA ASP A 97 11.71 -8.02 28.80
C ASP A 97 12.89 -8.13 27.82
N TYR A 98 13.49 -6.99 27.50
CA TYR A 98 14.58 -6.90 26.52
C TYR A 98 15.44 -5.66 26.80
N VAL A 99 16.65 -5.68 26.26
CA VAL A 99 17.47 -4.47 26.07
C VAL A 99 17.82 -4.38 24.60
N LEU A 100 17.40 -3.31 23.94
CA LEU A 100 17.67 -3.08 22.53
C LEU A 100 18.97 -2.29 22.38
N TYR A 101 19.99 -2.94 21.84
CA TYR A 101 21.23 -2.28 21.42
C TYR A 101 21.08 -1.82 19.97
N ILE A 102 21.33 -0.53 19.75
CA ILE A 102 21.28 0.11 18.43
C ILE A 102 22.69 0.60 18.09
N ASP A 103 23.12 0.41 16.85
CA ASP A 103 24.36 1.01 16.38
C ASP A 103 24.27 2.53 16.39
N LYS A 104 25.33 3.18 16.85
CA LYS A 104 25.32 4.62 17.07
C LYS A 104 25.51 5.37 15.75
N GLU A 105 24.40 5.75 15.12
CA GLU A 105 24.39 6.58 13.91
C GLU A 105 24.13 8.06 14.23
N GLY A 106 25.20 8.88 14.24
CA GLY A 106 25.10 10.33 14.44
C GLY A 106 24.63 10.75 15.84
N GLU A 107 24.00 11.92 15.97
CA GLU A 107 23.50 12.42 17.26
C GLU A 107 22.02 12.06 17.47
N GLY A 108 21.77 10.86 18.00
CA GLY A 108 20.51 10.49 18.69
C GLY A 108 19.24 10.34 17.84
N SER A 109 19.30 10.51 16.52
CA SER A 109 18.12 10.44 15.65
C SER A 109 17.42 9.08 15.67
N THR A 110 18.19 7.99 15.73
CA THR A 110 17.72 6.61 15.69
C THR A 110 17.12 6.16 17.03
N ILE A 111 17.81 6.40 18.15
CA ILE A 111 17.28 6.08 19.49
C ILE A 111 16.01 6.88 19.83
N ASN A 112 15.92 8.14 19.37
CA ASN A 112 14.73 8.95 19.57
C ASN A 112 13.53 8.39 18.79
N CYS A 113 13.74 7.87 17.58
CA CYS A 113 12.69 7.18 16.83
C CYS A 113 12.22 5.90 17.54
N ALA A 114 13.14 5.12 18.12
CA ALA A 114 12.81 3.91 18.88
C ALA A 114 11.92 4.24 20.10
N ARG A 115 12.33 5.24 20.89
CA ARG A 115 11.58 5.73 22.06
C ARG A 115 10.23 6.32 21.67
N TYR A 116 10.16 7.04 20.53
CA TYR A 116 8.91 7.58 20.02
C TYR A 116 7.87 6.50 19.71
N VAL A 117 8.30 5.32 19.24
CA VAL A 117 7.42 4.16 19.00
C VAL A 117 7.00 3.46 20.31
N GLY A 118 7.66 3.75 21.42
CA GLY A 118 7.38 3.18 22.75
C GLY A 118 8.39 2.13 23.22
N LEU A 119 9.53 1.98 22.52
CA LEU A 119 10.61 1.11 22.97
C LEU A 119 11.40 1.82 24.08
N ASN A 120 11.30 1.33 25.32
CA ASN A 120 11.84 2.04 26.50
C ASN A 120 13.28 1.64 26.84
N ASP A 121 13.61 0.35 26.78
CA ASP A 121 14.93 -0.18 27.12
C ASP A 121 15.84 -0.20 25.90
N VAL A 122 16.36 0.97 25.54
CA VAL A 122 17.16 1.20 24.33
C VAL A 122 18.48 1.89 24.65
N LEU A 123 19.57 1.35 24.11
CA LEU A 123 20.94 1.85 24.28
C LEU A 123 21.64 1.96 22.92
N GLU A 124 22.36 3.06 22.71
CA GLU A 124 23.31 3.18 21.60
C GLU A 124 24.66 2.60 22.00
N VAL A 125 25.24 1.78 21.13
CA VAL A 125 26.51 1.08 21.38
C VAL A 125 27.35 1.14 20.11
N GLU A 126 28.66 1.33 20.26
CA GLU A 126 29.59 1.26 19.13
C GLU A 126 29.71 -0.20 18.66
N SER A 127 29.69 -0.45 17.35
CA SER A 127 29.78 -1.82 16.78
C SER A 127 30.99 -2.63 17.29
N VAL A 128 32.12 -1.99 17.62
CA VAL A 128 33.29 -2.67 18.18
C VAL A 128 33.05 -3.30 19.57
N GLU A 129 32.07 -2.80 20.31
CA GLU A 129 31.72 -3.23 21.66
C GLU A 129 30.58 -4.26 21.69
N SER A 130 29.91 -4.50 20.56
CA SER A 130 28.76 -5.42 20.48
C SER A 130 28.87 -6.42 19.34
N THR A 131 29.03 -7.70 19.69
CA THR A 131 28.96 -8.80 18.72
C THR A 131 27.61 -8.89 18.03
N GLY A 132 26.51 -8.56 18.74
CA GLY A 132 25.16 -8.54 18.17
C GLY A 132 25.01 -7.51 17.06
N ILE A 133 25.54 -6.29 17.27
CA ILE A 133 25.54 -5.24 16.24
C ILE A 133 26.36 -5.68 15.03
N ARG A 134 27.57 -6.22 15.23
CA ARG A 134 28.39 -6.71 14.11
C ARG A 134 27.69 -7.80 13.30
N ILE A 135 26.98 -8.71 13.96
CA ILE A 135 26.16 -9.73 13.26
C ILE A 135 25.04 -9.04 12.45
N ALA A 136 24.31 -8.10 13.06
CA ALA A 136 23.25 -7.36 12.38
C ALA A 136 23.77 -6.59 11.14
N ASP A 137 24.95 -5.98 11.23
CA ASP A 137 25.61 -5.29 10.12
C ASP A 137 25.97 -6.26 8.98
N MET A 138 26.49 -7.44 9.32
CA MET A 138 26.81 -8.47 8.32
C MET A 138 25.55 -8.92 7.58
N PHE A 139 24.46 -9.21 8.30
CA PHE A 139 23.18 -9.58 7.68
C PHE A 139 22.61 -8.45 6.83
N THR A 140 22.55 -7.23 7.37
CA THR A 140 22.07 -6.05 6.65
C THR A 140 22.89 -5.79 5.40
N GLY A 141 24.22 -5.96 5.48
CA GLY A 141 25.14 -5.83 4.35
C GLY A 141 24.92 -6.88 3.27
N ILE A 142 24.73 -8.16 3.64
CA ILE A 142 24.43 -9.24 2.69
C ILE A 142 23.09 -8.98 1.99
N ILE A 143 22.02 -8.76 2.77
CA ILE A 143 20.67 -8.55 2.26
C ILE A 143 20.64 -7.31 1.35
N SER A 144 21.25 -6.20 1.78
CA SER A 144 21.28 -4.96 0.99
C SER A 144 22.03 -5.11 -0.32
N LYS A 145 23.14 -5.87 -0.35
CA LYS A 145 23.89 -6.13 -1.58
C LYS A 145 23.08 -7.01 -2.55
N LEU A 146 22.41 -8.04 -2.04
CA LEU A 146 21.54 -8.90 -2.85
C LEU A 146 20.37 -8.12 -3.43
N ILE A 147 19.66 -7.34 -2.60
CA ILE A 147 18.56 -6.48 -3.04
C ILE A 147 19.06 -5.47 -4.08
N LYS A 148 20.19 -4.79 -3.86
CA LYS A 148 20.75 -3.85 -4.86
C LYS A 148 21.13 -4.54 -6.17
N ALA A 149 21.67 -5.75 -6.11
CA ALA A 149 22.00 -6.50 -7.31
C ALA A 149 20.73 -6.92 -8.08
N ILE A 150 19.68 -7.36 -7.39
CA ILE A 150 18.37 -7.67 -7.98
C ILE A 150 17.78 -6.41 -8.61
N ASP A 151 17.79 -5.29 -7.89
CA ASP A 151 17.30 -4.01 -8.39
C ASP A 151 18.02 -3.65 -9.69
N ASN A 152 19.35 -3.68 -9.68
CA ASN A 152 20.16 -3.32 -10.83
C ASN A 152 19.90 -4.20 -12.06
N ASP A 153 19.60 -5.47 -11.87
CA ASP A 153 19.35 -6.43 -12.95
C ASP A 153 17.91 -6.32 -13.50
N LEU A 154 16.95 -5.94 -12.66
CA LEU A 154 15.55 -5.72 -13.04
C LEU A 154 15.23 -4.28 -13.49
N ASP A 155 16.12 -3.35 -13.19
CA ASP A 155 15.96 -1.92 -13.43
C ASP A 155 15.89 -1.56 -14.92
N TYR A 156 14.97 -0.65 -15.27
CA TYR A 156 14.83 -0.13 -16.62
C TYR A 156 16.00 0.80 -16.91
N LYS A 157 16.87 0.41 -17.84
CA LYS A 157 18.03 1.21 -18.26
C LYS A 157 17.65 2.30 -19.26
N SER A 158 16.51 2.12 -19.92
CA SER A 158 15.96 3.01 -20.91
C SER A 158 14.42 3.04 -20.85
N PRO A 159 13.77 4.13 -21.26
CA PRO A 159 12.30 4.17 -21.37
C PRO A 159 11.73 3.04 -22.25
N GLU A 160 12.48 2.58 -23.26
CA GLU A 160 12.10 1.51 -24.16
C GLU A 160 12.01 0.14 -23.47
N ASP A 161 12.70 -0.05 -22.33
CA ASP A 161 12.63 -1.29 -21.56
C ASP A 161 11.22 -1.52 -21.01
N SER A 162 10.44 -0.46 -20.81
CA SER A 162 9.04 -0.55 -20.40
C SER A 162 8.14 -1.31 -21.40
N LEU A 163 8.62 -1.54 -22.62
CA LEU A 163 7.92 -2.30 -23.66
C LEU A 163 8.18 -3.81 -23.60
N LYS A 164 9.15 -4.26 -22.78
CA LYS A 164 9.60 -5.65 -22.68
C LYS A 164 9.44 -6.17 -21.25
N TYR A 165 9.45 -7.50 -21.12
CA TYR A 165 9.54 -8.13 -19.82
C TYR A 165 10.98 -8.09 -19.31
N THR A 166 11.16 -7.72 -18.04
CA THR A 166 12.44 -7.81 -17.35
C THR A 166 12.37 -8.91 -16.30
N ILE A 167 13.33 -9.83 -16.35
CA ILE A 167 13.51 -10.94 -15.40
C ILE A 167 14.99 -11.04 -15.06
N LEU A 168 15.34 -11.66 -13.93
CA LEU A 168 16.73 -11.83 -13.51
C LEU A 168 17.56 -12.51 -14.59
N SER A 169 18.76 -12.01 -14.85
CA SER A 169 19.71 -12.58 -15.80
C SER A 169 20.11 -14.02 -15.42
N LEU A 170 20.50 -14.81 -16.41
CA LEU A 170 20.95 -16.20 -16.19
C LEU A 170 22.18 -16.29 -15.26
N GLY A 171 22.90 -15.18 -15.06
CA GLY A 171 24.04 -15.10 -14.15
C GLY A 171 23.70 -15.42 -12.69
N TRP A 172 22.48 -15.09 -12.24
CA TRP A 172 21.99 -15.41 -10.88
C TRP A 172 21.95 -16.90 -10.59
N PHE A 173 21.89 -17.73 -11.63
CA PHE A 173 21.77 -19.18 -11.53
C PHE A 173 23.09 -19.91 -11.80
N ASN A 174 24.21 -19.18 -11.85
CA ASN A 174 25.56 -19.74 -11.91
C ASN A 174 26.13 -19.97 -10.51
N LEU A 175 25.53 -20.90 -9.76
CA LEU A 175 25.95 -21.20 -8.40
C LEU A 175 26.91 -22.41 -8.37
N ASP A 176 28.05 -22.24 -7.71
CA ASP A 176 28.84 -23.38 -7.24
C ASP A 176 28.20 -24.01 -5.98
N GLU A 177 28.69 -25.18 -5.58
CA GLU A 177 28.14 -25.92 -4.45
C GLU A 177 28.24 -25.13 -3.14
N GLU A 178 29.36 -24.43 -2.91
CA GLU A 178 29.56 -23.62 -1.71
C GLU A 178 28.53 -22.49 -1.62
N THR A 179 28.33 -21.73 -2.71
CA THR A 179 27.37 -20.63 -2.78
C THR A 179 25.93 -21.13 -2.64
N PHE A 180 25.60 -22.26 -3.28
CA PHE A 180 24.30 -22.91 -3.11
C PHE A 180 24.03 -23.26 -1.64
N LEU A 181 25.00 -23.87 -0.96
CA LEU A 181 24.88 -24.22 0.47
C LEU A 181 24.80 -22.98 1.37
N LEU A 182 25.47 -21.87 1.01
CA LEU A 182 25.34 -20.59 1.73
C LEU A 182 23.93 -20.01 1.60
N TYR A 183 23.32 -20.03 0.41
CA TYR A 183 21.93 -19.61 0.26
C TYR A 183 20.97 -20.50 1.04
N LYS A 184 21.21 -21.82 1.10
CA LYS A 184 20.43 -22.72 1.95
C LYS A 184 20.47 -22.33 3.42
N LYS A 185 21.66 -22.07 3.97
CA LYS A 185 21.85 -21.60 5.37
C LYS A 185 21.17 -20.26 5.62
N LEU A 186 21.26 -19.33 4.66
CA LEU A 186 20.54 -18.06 4.76
C LEU A 186 19.01 -18.29 4.74
N GLY A 187 18.53 -19.23 3.93
CA GLY A 187 17.13 -19.64 3.90
C GLY A 187 16.63 -20.22 5.23
N GLU A 188 17.44 -21.06 5.90
CA GLU A 188 17.11 -21.57 7.24
C GLU A 188 16.91 -20.43 8.25
N VAL A 189 17.81 -19.44 8.24
CA VAL A 189 17.69 -18.24 9.08
C VAL A 189 16.42 -17.46 8.76
N PHE A 190 16.01 -17.36 7.49
CA PHE A 190 14.84 -16.57 7.10
C PHE A 190 13.50 -17.31 7.31
N PHE A 191 13.42 -18.59 6.97
CA PHE A 191 12.14 -19.32 6.83
C PHE A 191 11.88 -20.34 7.94
N GLU A 192 12.92 -20.88 8.57
CA GLU A 192 12.77 -21.95 9.57
C GLU A 192 12.92 -21.43 11.00
N GLN A 193 13.95 -20.63 11.25
CA GLN A 193 14.21 -20.08 12.58
C GLN A 193 13.16 -19.01 12.94
N HIS A 194 12.66 -18.98 14.18
CA HIS A 194 11.74 -17.92 14.66
C HIS A 194 10.60 -17.57 13.67
N GLN A 195 9.73 -18.54 13.39
CA GLN A 195 8.59 -18.32 12.48
C GLN A 195 7.63 -17.28 13.06
N ALA A 196 7.72 -16.06 12.53
CA ALA A 196 6.92 -14.91 12.91
C ALA A 196 6.57 -14.10 11.66
N HIS A 197 5.33 -13.63 11.57
CA HIS A 197 4.83 -12.77 10.52
C HIS A 197 5.63 -11.47 10.41
N PHE A 198 5.94 -10.84 11.54
CA PHE A 198 6.65 -9.56 11.59
C PHE A 198 8.17 -9.70 11.61
N LYS A 199 8.71 -10.89 11.33
CA LYS A 199 10.15 -11.10 11.16
C LYS A 199 10.76 -10.21 10.08
N SER A 200 9.97 -9.88 9.07
CA SER A 200 10.29 -8.83 8.10
C SER A 200 9.17 -7.81 8.06
N PHE A 201 9.51 -6.53 8.07
CA PHE A 201 8.55 -5.43 7.97
C PHE A 201 8.99 -4.45 6.90
N VAL A 202 8.16 -4.30 5.86
CA VAL A 202 8.47 -3.50 4.67
C VAL A 202 7.29 -2.61 4.29
N GLY A 203 7.60 -1.46 3.69
CA GLY A 203 6.58 -0.55 3.13
C GLY A 203 6.10 -0.96 1.74
N ASN A 204 5.43 -0.04 1.06
CA ASN A 204 4.93 -0.23 -0.32
C ASN A 204 6.07 -0.38 -1.36
N TYR A 205 7.26 0.11 -1.01
CA TYR A 205 8.49 -0.06 -1.78
C TYR A 205 9.18 -1.37 -1.37
N SER A 206 8.61 -2.50 -1.79
CA SER A 206 9.06 -3.84 -1.36
C SER A 206 9.27 -4.83 -2.50
N ASP A 207 9.19 -4.40 -3.77
CA ASP A 207 9.22 -5.34 -4.91
C ASP A 207 10.53 -6.11 -4.99
N THR A 208 11.64 -5.40 -4.87
CA THR A 208 12.98 -5.99 -4.88
C THR A 208 13.18 -6.92 -3.67
N PHE A 209 12.60 -6.58 -2.52
CA PHE A 209 12.60 -7.47 -1.35
C PHE A 209 11.75 -8.72 -1.58
N ILE A 210 10.58 -8.60 -2.23
CA ILE A 210 9.74 -9.73 -2.61
C ILE A 210 10.47 -10.65 -3.59
N TYR A 211 11.19 -10.08 -4.57
CA TYR A 211 12.07 -10.85 -5.47
C TYR A 211 13.19 -11.55 -4.70
N PHE A 212 13.84 -10.88 -3.75
CA PHE A 212 14.86 -11.50 -2.88
C PHE A 212 14.29 -12.70 -2.12
N ILE A 213 13.11 -12.55 -1.51
CA ILE A 213 12.43 -13.65 -0.79
C ILE A 213 12.04 -14.78 -1.73
N ALA A 214 11.55 -14.48 -2.94
CA ALA A 214 11.23 -15.49 -3.94
C ALA A 214 12.46 -16.28 -4.40
N PHE A 215 13.56 -15.57 -4.70
CA PHE A 215 14.84 -16.18 -5.08
C PHE A 215 15.40 -17.06 -3.96
N LEU A 216 15.50 -16.52 -2.74
CA LEU A 216 16.08 -17.25 -1.60
C LEU A 216 15.27 -18.50 -1.27
N ARG A 217 13.94 -18.39 -1.27
CA ARG A 217 13.04 -19.52 -1.01
C ARG A 217 13.19 -20.61 -2.07
N TYR A 218 13.23 -20.23 -3.35
CA TYR A 218 13.42 -21.18 -4.44
C TYR A 218 14.70 -22.01 -4.26
N ILE A 219 15.84 -21.34 -3.99
CA ILE A 219 17.11 -22.06 -3.77
C ILE A 219 17.05 -22.91 -2.49
N HIS A 220 16.43 -22.40 -1.43
CA HIS A 220 16.33 -23.10 -0.15
C HIS A 220 15.49 -24.39 -0.24
N GLU A 221 14.42 -24.38 -1.03
CA GLU A 221 13.52 -25.53 -1.23
C GLU A 221 14.14 -26.66 -2.05
N ILE A 222 15.15 -26.38 -2.89
CA ILE A 222 15.90 -27.40 -3.62
C ILE A 222 16.69 -28.25 -2.60
N LYS A 223 16.57 -29.58 -2.72
CA LYS A 223 17.07 -30.49 -1.67
C LYS A 223 18.58 -30.61 -1.70
N THR A 224 19.17 -30.71 -2.89
CA THR A 224 20.59 -30.99 -3.08
C THR A 224 21.19 -30.18 -4.22
N TYR A 225 22.50 -29.96 -4.17
CA TYR A 225 23.22 -29.33 -5.28
C TYR A 225 23.16 -30.17 -6.57
N CYS A 226 23.14 -31.50 -6.46
CA CYS A 226 22.95 -32.39 -7.60
C CYS A 226 21.60 -32.16 -8.32
N GLU A 227 20.52 -31.95 -7.57
CA GLU A 227 19.21 -31.59 -8.13
C GLU A 227 19.24 -30.23 -8.83
N TYR A 228 19.92 -29.25 -8.22
CA TYR A 228 20.13 -27.93 -8.78
C TYR A 228 20.82 -27.99 -10.15
N VAL A 229 22.00 -28.62 -10.24
CA VAL A 229 22.79 -28.66 -11.49
C VAL A 229 22.14 -29.49 -12.61
N ASN A 230 21.23 -30.41 -12.28
CA ASN A 230 20.47 -31.19 -13.26
C ASN A 230 19.27 -30.44 -13.85
N THR A 231 19.00 -29.23 -13.36
CA THR A 231 17.93 -28.37 -13.85
C THR A 231 18.52 -27.29 -14.77
N GLU A 232 17.86 -27.02 -15.89
CA GLU A 232 18.30 -25.97 -16.83
C GLU A 232 18.22 -24.58 -16.18
N LYS A 233 19.20 -23.71 -16.48
CA LYS A 233 19.26 -22.36 -15.89
C LYS A 233 18.04 -21.50 -16.24
N THR A 234 17.49 -21.70 -17.44
CA THR A 234 16.26 -21.04 -17.89
C THR A 234 15.05 -21.49 -17.07
N GLU A 235 15.03 -22.74 -16.59
CA GLU A 235 13.98 -23.23 -15.71
C GLU A 235 14.09 -22.57 -14.33
N HIS A 236 15.29 -22.49 -13.74
CA HIS A 236 15.49 -21.74 -12.49
C HIS A 236 15.03 -20.28 -12.60
N GLN A 237 15.40 -19.62 -13.70
CA GLN A 237 15.01 -18.24 -14.02
C GLN A 237 13.49 -18.07 -14.07
N ASN A 238 12.81 -18.95 -14.82
CA ASN A 238 11.36 -18.91 -14.96
C ASN A 238 10.66 -19.16 -13.62
N GLN A 239 11.13 -20.14 -12.85
CA GLN A 239 10.54 -20.48 -11.55
C GLN A 239 10.65 -19.31 -10.57
N VAL A 240 11.84 -18.73 -10.39
CA VAL A 240 12.01 -17.57 -9.50
C VAL A 240 11.12 -16.41 -9.95
N ASN A 241 11.07 -16.13 -11.26
CA ASN A 241 10.23 -15.06 -11.76
C ASN A 241 8.73 -15.32 -11.49
N ASN A 242 8.24 -16.54 -11.72
CA ASN A 242 6.86 -16.91 -11.45
C ASN A 242 6.50 -16.77 -9.96
N HIS A 243 7.40 -17.18 -9.06
CA HIS A 243 7.21 -17.03 -7.61
C HIS A 243 7.17 -15.55 -7.21
N ALA A 244 8.08 -14.74 -7.74
CA ALA A 244 8.11 -13.30 -7.48
C ALA A 244 6.84 -12.62 -8.00
N LEU A 245 6.43 -12.89 -9.25
CA LEU A 245 5.22 -12.33 -9.84
C LEU A 245 3.96 -12.74 -9.07
N GLY A 246 3.84 -13.99 -8.63
CA GLY A 246 2.72 -14.43 -7.78
C GLY A 246 2.64 -13.63 -6.48
N ASN A 247 3.77 -13.44 -5.79
CA ASN A 247 3.82 -12.64 -4.55
C ASN A 247 3.50 -11.16 -4.80
N LEU A 248 4.01 -10.58 -5.91
CA LEU A 248 3.72 -9.21 -6.31
C LEU A 248 2.26 -9.02 -6.67
N GLN A 249 1.63 -9.98 -7.36
CA GLN A 249 0.22 -9.96 -7.68
C GLN A 249 -0.63 -10.00 -6.40
N HIS A 250 -0.33 -10.91 -5.47
CA HIS A 250 -1.01 -10.96 -4.17
C HIS A 250 -0.85 -9.66 -3.37
N HIS A 251 0.32 -9.03 -3.43
CA HIS A 251 0.52 -7.72 -2.83
C HIS A 251 -0.36 -6.68 -3.54
N SER A 252 -0.31 -6.59 -4.86
CA SER A 252 -1.12 -5.67 -5.67
C SER A 252 -2.61 -5.83 -5.41
N ASP A 253 -3.14 -7.04 -5.32
CA ASP A 253 -4.55 -7.34 -5.07
C ASP A 253 -5.02 -6.84 -3.69
N ARG A 254 -4.10 -6.76 -2.71
CA ARG A 254 -4.37 -6.17 -1.39
C ARG A 254 -4.32 -4.65 -1.40
N MET A 255 -3.52 -4.06 -2.30
CA MET A 255 -3.25 -2.62 -2.38
C MET A 255 -4.16 -1.88 -3.34
N THR A 256 -4.73 -2.57 -4.33
CA THR A 256 -5.56 -1.99 -5.38
C THR A 256 -6.97 -1.69 -4.89
N MET A 257 -7.50 -0.56 -5.36
CA MET A 257 -8.89 -0.21 -5.10
C MET A 257 -9.77 -1.06 -6.01
N LYS A 258 -10.81 -1.67 -5.44
CA LYS A 258 -11.74 -2.52 -6.21
C LYS A 258 -12.96 -1.75 -6.70
N MET A 259 -13.10 -0.48 -6.32
CA MET A 259 -14.15 0.39 -6.80
C MET A 259 -13.69 1.20 -8.01
N PRO A 260 -14.52 1.31 -9.07
CA PRO A 260 -14.22 2.19 -10.19
C PRO A 260 -14.35 3.66 -9.78
N ILE A 261 -13.34 4.47 -10.12
CA ILE A 261 -13.42 5.93 -10.01
C ILE A 261 -13.96 6.48 -11.31
N LYS A 262 -15.04 7.25 -11.23
CA LYS A 262 -15.51 8.07 -12.36
C LYS A 262 -15.24 9.52 -12.04
N LYS A 263 -14.56 10.20 -12.96
CA LYS A 263 -14.45 11.65 -12.93
C LYS A 263 -15.85 12.23 -13.07
N ILE A 264 -16.21 13.15 -12.18
CA ILE A 264 -17.43 13.95 -12.36
C ILE A 264 -17.21 14.84 -13.58
N GLU A 265 -18.16 14.85 -14.51
CA GLU A 265 -18.08 15.73 -15.68
C GLU A 265 -17.92 17.18 -15.21
N ASP A 266 -17.00 17.88 -15.84
CA ASP A 266 -16.73 19.29 -15.57
C ASP A 266 -17.64 20.10 -16.49
N ASP A 267 -18.90 20.25 -16.08
CA ASP A 267 -19.90 21.07 -16.74
C ASP A 267 -20.29 22.25 -15.84
N ASP A 268 -20.86 23.31 -16.43
CA ASP A 268 -21.30 24.51 -15.71
C ASP A 268 -22.51 24.26 -14.78
N LYS A 269 -22.93 23.01 -14.61
CA LYS A 269 -24.06 22.67 -13.75
C LYS A 269 -23.64 22.60 -12.30
N ASP A 270 -24.54 23.06 -11.45
CA ASP A 270 -24.45 23.01 -9.99
C ASP A 270 -24.74 21.61 -9.41
N TYR A 271 -25.03 20.62 -10.24
CA TYR A 271 -25.31 19.23 -9.85
C TYR A 271 -24.76 18.22 -10.86
N TYR A 272 -24.62 16.96 -10.41
CA TYR A 272 -24.33 15.79 -11.23
C TYR A 272 -25.22 14.62 -10.80
N PHE A 273 -25.22 13.51 -11.56
CA PHE A 273 -25.88 12.27 -11.13
C PHE A 273 -24.85 11.30 -10.58
N ASN A 274 -25.06 10.79 -9.37
CA ASN A 274 -24.15 9.81 -8.78
C ASN A 274 -24.30 8.42 -9.43
N MET A 275 -23.44 7.46 -9.05
CA MET A 275 -23.46 6.10 -9.63
C MET A 275 -24.76 5.32 -9.40
N LYS A 276 -25.60 5.75 -8.46
CA LYS A 276 -26.90 5.15 -8.16
C LYS A 276 -28.05 5.92 -8.81
N GLY A 277 -27.77 6.94 -9.64
CA GLY A 277 -28.76 7.72 -10.37
C GLY A 277 -29.41 8.86 -9.57
N ALA A 278 -28.89 9.20 -8.38
CA ALA A 278 -29.43 10.30 -7.59
C ALA A 278 -28.84 11.64 -8.05
N LYS A 279 -29.69 12.69 -8.07
CA LYS A 279 -29.25 14.07 -8.34
C LYS A 279 -28.46 14.59 -7.14
N THR A 280 -27.19 14.88 -7.34
CA THR A 280 -26.26 15.35 -6.32
C THR A 280 -25.78 16.76 -6.62
N TYR A 281 -26.18 17.74 -5.79
CA TYR A 281 -25.63 19.09 -5.86
C TYR A 281 -24.15 19.11 -5.46
N ARG A 282 -23.36 19.93 -6.16
CA ARG A 282 -21.93 20.15 -5.86
C ARG A 282 -21.74 20.86 -4.50
N ASP A 283 -22.61 21.82 -4.19
CA ASP A 283 -22.70 22.40 -2.85
C ASP A 283 -23.52 21.48 -1.94
N HIS A 284 -22.85 20.80 -1.01
CA HIS A 284 -23.49 19.82 -0.13
C HIS A 284 -24.57 20.44 0.77
N ARG A 285 -24.53 21.76 1.03
CA ARG A 285 -25.49 22.48 1.89
C ARG A 285 -26.90 22.55 1.31
N ARG A 286 -27.07 22.13 0.05
CA ARG A 286 -28.36 22.06 -0.64
C ARG A 286 -29.08 20.72 -0.46
N HIS A 287 -28.44 19.77 0.21
CA HIS A 287 -29.06 18.50 0.56
C HIS A 287 -29.66 18.57 1.96
N ASP A 288 -30.82 17.95 2.13
CA ASP A 288 -31.47 17.83 3.42
C ASP A 288 -30.75 16.80 4.31
N MET A 289 -30.90 16.95 5.62
CA MET A 289 -30.47 15.93 6.58
C MET A 289 -31.41 14.72 6.54
N LEU A 290 -30.85 13.51 6.64
CA LEU A 290 -31.63 12.29 6.79
C LEU A 290 -32.45 12.36 8.08
N LYS A 291 -33.74 12.03 7.99
CA LYS A 291 -34.65 12.08 9.15
C LYS A 291 -34.42 10.87 10.07
N ILE A 292 -33.68 11.07 11.17
CA ILE A 292 -33.45 10.02 12.17
C ILE A 292 -34.17 10.41 13.48
N PRO A 293 -35.46 10.08 13.63
CA PRO A 293 -36.25 10.47 14.80
C PRO A 293 -35.74 9.77 16.08
N PRO A 294 -35.91 10.40 17.27
CA PRO A 294 -35.55 9.78 18.54
C PRO A 294 -36.21 8.40 18.73
N SER A 295 -35.42 7.42 19.13
CA SER A 295 -35.88 6.06 19.40
C SER A 295 -36.02 5.83 20.91
N ILE A 296 -37.05 5.10 21.33
CA ILE A 296 -37.33 4.82 22.75
C ILE A 296 -36.45 3.67 23.27
N LYS A 297 -36.04 2.74 22.41
CA LYS A 297 -35.15 1.60 22.71
C LYS A 297 -34.36 1.15 21.49
N LYS A 298 -33.23 0.45 21.70
CA LYS A 298 -32.46 -0.21 20.64
C LYS A 298 -33.35 -1.21 19.90
N GLY A 299 -33.35 -1.18 18.56
CA GLY A 299 -34.27 -1.95 17.71
C GLY A 299 -35.57 -1.25 17.29
N ALA A 300 -35.91 -0.07 17.84
CA ALA A 300 -37.06 0.75 17.41
C ALA A 300 -36.63 1.91 16.47
N GLY A 301 -35.65 1.67 15.62
CA GLY A 301 -35.10 2.66 14.67
C GLY A 301 -35.93 2.75 13.39
N ILE A 302 -35.60 3.73 12.56
CA ILE A 302 -36.16 3.85 11.23
C ILE A 302 -35.32 3.04 10.24
N VAL A 303 -35.98 2.33 9.33
CA VAL A 303 -35.32 1.51 8.31
C VAL A 303 -35.36 2.24 6.98
N TYR A 304 -34.21 2.35 6.32
CA TYR A 304 -34.08 2.89 4.98
C TYR A 304 -33.55 1.83 4.01
N ASP A 305 -34.05 1.84 2.78
CA ASP A 305 -33.45 1.12 1.66
C ASP A 305 -32.26 1.93 1.14
N VAL A 306 -31.05 1.60 1.59
CA VAL A 306 -29.83 2.35 1.31
C VAL A 306 -29.18 1.81 0.05
N LEU A 307 -28.89 2.70 -0.90
CA LEU A 307 -28.24 2.38 -2.18
C LEU A 307 -26.73 2.57 -2.15
N SER A 308 -26.24 3.58 -1.41
CA SER A 308 -24.82 3.84 -1.19
C SER A 308 -24.59 4.82 -0.04
N VAL A 309 -23.40 4.77 0.56
CA VAL A 309 -22.92 5.69 1.61
C VAL A 309 -21.62 6.33 1.12
N GLY A 310 -21.40 7.61 1.43
CA GLY A 310 -20.23 8.36 0.98
C GLY A 310 -20.02 9.67 1.75
N SER A 311 -19.19 10.56 1.22
CA SER A 311 -18.95 11.88 1.81
C SER A 311 -18.72 12.94 0.74
N PHE A 312 -19.03 14.19 1.08
CA PHE A 312 -18.55 15.36 0.36
C PHE A 312 -17.19 15.81 0.92
N GLY A 313 -16.39 16.45 0.05
CA GLY A 313 -15.03 16.86 0.39
C GLY A 313 -14.11 15.68 0.75
N VAL A 314 -12.99 15.98 1.40
CA VAL A 314 -12.07 14.95 1.92
C VAL A 314 -12.60 14.44 3.26
N MET A 315 -13.73 13.72 3.22
CA MET A 315 -14.46 13.23 4.41
C MET A 315 -15.00 14.35 5.32
N GLU A 316 -15.39 15.49 4.74
CA GLU A 316 -15.84 16.66 5.50
C GLU A 316 -17.31 16.55 5.95
N GLN A 317 -18.16 15.96 5.11
CA GLN A 317 -19.58 15.82 5.38
C GLN A 317 -20.08 14.45 4.92
N PRO A 318 -20.51 13.55 5.83
CA PRO A 318 -21.05 12.25 5.45
C PRO A 318 -22.41 12.40 4.77
N CYS A 319 -22.67 11.54 3.79
CA CYS A 319 -23.90 11.50 3.02
C CYS A 319 -24.34 10.07 2.70
N ILE A 320 -25.60 9.94 2.32
CA ILE A 320 -26.24 8.67 2.01
C ILE A 320 -27.15 8.83 0.81
N THR A 321 -27.20 7.82 -0.04
CA THR A 321 -28.22 7.72 -1.10
C THR A 321 -29.18 6.62 -0.70
N ILE A 322 -30.46 6.97 -0.58
CA ILE A 322 -31.54 6.03 -0.27
C ILE A 322 -32.51 5.93 -1.45
N LEU A 323 -33.27 4.85 -1.49
CA LEU A 323 -34.40 4.71 -2.41
C LEU A 323 -35.67 5.27 -1.72
N GLU A 324 -36.15 6.42 -2.16
CA GLU A 324 -37.40 7.03 -1.71
C GLU A 324 -38.42 7.03 -2.85
N ASN A 325 -39.56 6.35 -2.67
CA ASN A 325 -40.60 6.23 -3.70
C ASN A 325 -40.06 5.77 -5.08
N ASN A 326 -39.19 4.75 -5.09
CA ASN A 326 -38.46 4.24 -6.25
C ASN A 326 -37.49 5.24 -6.93
N ASN A 327 -37.21 6.37 -6.30
CA ASN A 327 -36.24 7.35 -6.78
C ASN A 327 -35.01 7.39 -5.85
N PRO A 328 -33.80 7.31 -6.41
CA PRO A 328 -32.57 7.55 -5.64
C PRO A 328 -32.48 9.01 -5.19
N VAL A 329 -32.37 9.23 -3.87
CA VAL A 329 -32.28 10.58 -3.26
C VAL A 329 -31.08 10.64 -2.31
N VAL A 330 -30.35 11.75 -2.34
CA VAL A 330 -29.19 12.01 -1.48
C VAL A 330 -29.61 12.81 -0.25
N TYR A 331 -29.14 12.37 0.92
CA TYR A 331 -29.25 13.10 2.19
C TYR A 331 -27.90 13.24 2.87
N LEU A 332 -27.76 14.28 3.68
CA LEU A 332 -26.66 14.43 4.62
C LEU A 332 -26.88 13.57 5.86
N LEU A 333 -25.80 13.03 6.40
CA LEU A 333 -25.80 12.32 7.68
C LEU A 333 -25.27 13.23 8.80
N PRO A 334 -25.67 13.00 10.07
CA PRO A 334 -25.03 13.63 11.22
C PRO A 334 -23.53 13.32 11.27
N MET A 335 -22.71 14.26 11.74
CA MET A 335 -21.26 14.10 11.82
C MET A 335 -20.84 12.96 12.75
N GLU A 336 -21.68 12.62 13.73
CA GLU A 336 -21.48 11.48 14.62
C GLU A 336 -21.46 10.12 13.87
N LEU A 337 -21.94 10.09 12.62
CA LEU A 337 -21.88 8.92 11.74
C LEU A 337 -20.72 8.96 10.74
N LEU A 338 -19.80 9.92 10.87
CA LEU A 338 -18.64 10.02 9.98
C LEU A 338 -17.74 8.78 10.07
N ASP A 339 -17.42 8.29 11.26
CA ASP A 339 -16.56 7.10 11.42
C ASP A 339 -17.19 5.85 10.78
N TRP A 340 -18.50 5.68 10.94
CA TRP A 340 -19.24 4.59 10.29
C TRP A 340 -19.23 4.74 8.76
N THR A 341 -19.40 5.96 8.26
CA THR A 341 -19.31 6.30 6.83
C THR A 341 -17.92 5.97 6.28
N ILE A 342 -16.86 6.37 6.98
CA ILE A 342 -15.46 6.08 6.62
C ILE A 342 -15.24 4.56 6.59
N CYS A 343 -15.79 3.82 7.56
CA CYS A 343 -15.70 2.37 7.58
C CYS A 343 -16.39 1.74 6.35
N CYS A 344 -17.61 2.17 6.03
CA CYS A 344 -18.36 1.69 4.85
C CYS A 344 -17.61 1.98 3.55
N VAL A 345 -17.12 3.21 3.36
CA VAL A 345 -16.34 3.60 2.18
C VAL A 345 -15.05 2.76 2.11
N GLY A 346 -14.35 2.57 3.22
CA GLY A 346 -13.13 1.76 3.27
C GLY A 346 -13.35 0.29 2.93
N LEU A 347 -14.49 -0.30 3.32
CA LEU A 347 -14.90 -1.65 2.93
C LEU A 347 -15.20 -1.73 1.43
N ALA A 348 -15.96 -0.77 0.91
CA ALA A 348 -16.30 -0.71 -0.51
C ALA A 348 -15.03 -0.53 -1.37
N MET A 349 -14.08 0.32 -0.95
CA MET A 349 -12.78 0.47 -1.61
C MET A 349 -11.98 -0.85 -1.67
N LYS A 350 -12.15 -1.74 -0.68
CA LYS A 350 -11.56 -3.10 -0.65
C LYS A 350 -12.39 -4.16 -1.38
N GLY A 351 -13.48 -3.74 -2.03
CA GLY A 351 -14.41 -4.56 -2.81
C GLY A 351 -15.41 -5.34 -1.97
N THR A 352 -15.62 -4.94 -0.72
CA THR A 352 -16.75 -5.41 0.09
C THR A 352 -17.87 -4.39 -0.02
N ASP A 353 -18.82 -4.64 -0.91
CA ASP A 353 -19.99 -3.76 -1.04
C ASP A 353 -21.06 -4.14 -0.03
N LEU A 354 -21.40 -3.21 0.87
CA LEU A 354 -22.47 -3.38 1.85
C LEU A 354 -23.84 -2.96 1.31
N PHE A 355 -23.88 -2.29 0.14
CA PHE A 355 -25.09 -1.67 -0.40
C PHE A 355 -25.34 -2.14 -1.84
N PRO A 356 -26.60 -2.32 -2.27
CA PRO A 356 -27.82 -1.92 -1.57
C PRO A 356 -28.19 -2.86 -0.40
N SER A 357 -28.64 -2.27 0.71
CA SER A 357 -29.12 -3.03 1.88
C SER A 357 -30.13 -2.22 2.68
N LYS A 358 -30.89 -2.92 3.53
CA LYS A 358 -31.74 -2.27 4.52
C LYS A 358 -30.87 -1.88 5.70
N VAL A 359 -31.00 -0.63 6.13
CA VAL A 359 -30.20 -0.09 7.23
C VAL A 359 -31.11 0.54 8.27
N VAL A 360 -30.90 0.17 9.53
CA VAL A 360 -31.63 0.73 10.66
C VAL A 360 -30.84 1.87 11.27
N PHE A 361 -31.47 3.03 11.43
CA PHE A 361 -30.90 4.18 12.12
C PHE A 361 -31.64 4.43 13.43
N HIS A 362 -30.88 4.58 14.50
CA HIS A 362 -31.38 4.90 15.84
C HIS A 362 -30.86 6.24 16.31
N ASN A 363 -31.68 6.97 17.05
CA ASN A 363 -31.26 8.17 17.79
C ASN A 363 -31.64 7.99 19.26
N LEU A 364 -30.72 7.49 20.08
CA LEU A 364 -30.93 7.27 21.51
C LEU A 364 -30.30 8.44 22.28
N LYS A 365 -31.14 9.36 22.78
CA LYS A 365 -30.69 10.54 23.55
C LYS A 365 -29.59 11.34 22.82
N ARG A 366 -29.77 11.62 21.53
CA ARG A 366 -28.82 12.33 20.64
C ARG A 366 -27.54 11.54 20.30
N LYS A 367 -27.49 10.23 20.60
CA LYS A 367 -26.46 9.34 20.06
C LYS A 367 -27.03 8.54 18.90
N TYR A 368 -26.35 8.59 17.77
CA TYR A 368 -26.75 7.88 16.57
C TYR A 368 -26.13 6.49 16.53
N TYR A 369 -26.92 5.49 16.16
CA TYR A 369 -26.46 4.12 15.93
C TYR A 369 -26.99 3.63 14.60
N VAL A 370 -26.21 2.78 13.95
CA VAL A 370 -26.52 2.25 12.62
C VAL A 370 -26.28 0.76 12.59
N ASP A 371 -27.26 0.01 12.12
CA ASP A 371 -27.20 -1.44 11.95
C ASP A 371 -27.56 -1.80 10.50
N VAL A 372 -26.65 -2.47 9.79
CA VAL A 372 -26.89 -3.01 8.44
C VAL A 372 -27.56 -4.38 8.61
N LEU A 373 -28.72 -4.60 7.97
CA LEU A 373 -29.56 -5.79 8.13
C LEU A 373 -29.18 -6.94 7.18
#